data_AF-A0A3S1QFK1-F1
#
_entry.id   AF-A0A3S1QFK1-F1
#
_cell.length_a   1.000
_cell.length_b   1.000
_cell.length_c   1.000
_cell.angle_alpha   90.00
_cell.angle_beta   90.00
_cell.angle_gamma   90.00
#
_symmetry.space_group_name_H-M   'P 1'
#
loop_
_entity.id
_entity.type
_entity.pdbx_description
1 polymer ?
#
loop_
_entity_poly.entity_id
_entity_poly.type
_entity_poly.pdbx_seq_one_letter_code
_entity_poly.pdbx_strand_id
1 'polypeptide(L)' 'MLVMIAENDGLHRSFARRTVEQLWPGDVEVIEASDGEDAINLATEREPLHVVLDLQMPKATGIEV' A
#
# COMPACT_ATOMS: atom_id res chain seq x y z
N MET A 1 -12.60 -0.10 -6.84
CA MET A 1 -11.28 -0.74 -7.11
C MET A 1 -10.48 -0.73 -5.82
N LEU A 2 -9.82 -1.82 -5.46
CA LEU A 2 -8.98 -1.88 -4.24
C LEU A 2 -7.51 -1.68 -4.62
N VAL A 3 -6.85 -0.74 -3.96
CA VAL A 3 -5.41 -0.46 -4.07
C VAL A 3 -4.78 -0.56 -2.69
N MET A 4 -3.70 -1.32 -2.57
CA MET A 4 -2.87 -1.36 -1.36
C MET A 4 -1.65 -0.46 -1.53
N ILE A 5 -1.31 0.30 -0.49
CA ILE A 5 -0.07 1.08 -0.41
C ILE A 5 0.72 0.60 0.79
N ALA A 6 1.92 0.07 0.57
CA ALA A 6 2.84 -0.36 1.61
C ALA A 6 4.05 0.58 1.60
N GLU A 7 4.16 1.43 2.62
CA GLU A 7 5.14 2.51 2.72
C GLU A 7 5.37 2.88 4.20
N ASN A 8 6.63 2.87 4.63
CA ASN A 8 6.97 3.06 6.05
C ASN A 8 6.94 4.54 6.46
N ASP A 9 7.21 5.48 5.54
CA ASP A 9 7.16 6.91 5.83
C ASP A 9 5.74 7.47 5.68
N GLY A 10 5.24 8.11 6.75
CA GLY A 10 3.87 8.65 6.76
C GLY A 10 3.60 9.76 5.75
N LEU A 11 4.62 10.56 5.37
CA LEU A 11 4.47 11.62 4.37
C LEU A 11 4.39 11.03 2.96
N HIS A 12 5.28 10.10 2.63
CA HIS A 12 5.25 9.40 1.34
C HIS A 12 3.96 8.61 1.16
N ARG A 13 3.50 7.91 2.20
CA ARG A 13 2.24 7.15 2.15
C ARG A 13 1.04 8.06 1.94
N SER A 14 0.98 9.18 2.65
CA SER A 14 -0.07 10.18 2.49
C SER A 14 -0.07 10.80 1.09
N PHE A 15 1.11 11.03 0.51
CA PHE A 15 1.25 11.51 -0.85
C PHE A 15 0.72 10.49 -1.87
N ALA A 16 1.17 9.24 -1.78
CA ALA A 16 0.73 8.16 -2.67
C ALA A 16 -0.79 7.93 -2.58
N ARG A 17 -1.35 7.92 -1.36
CA ARG A 17 -2.81 7.82 -1.14
C ARG A 17 -3.56 8.91 -1.90
N ARG A 18 -3.18 10.17 -1.72
CA ARG A 18 -3.84 11.31 -2.38
C ARG A 18 -3.72 11.22 -3.89
N THR A 19 -2.57 10.81 -4.42
CA THR A 19 -2.40 10.62 -5.86
C THR A 19 -3.34 9.54 -6.40
N VAL A 20 -3.46 8.39 -5.73
CA VAL A 20 -4.39 7.33 -6.13
C VAL A 20 -5.85 7.81 -6.07
N GLU A 21 -6.27 8.45 -4.97
CA GLU A 21 -7.63 8.97 -4.81
C GLU A 21 -7.98 10.05 -5.87
N GLN A 22 -7.00 10.85 -6.30
CA GLN A 22 -7.18 11.85 -7.35
C GLN A 22 -7.28 11.25 -8.75
N LEU A 23 -6.58 10.16 -9.03
CA LEU A 23 -6.62 9.46 -10.33
C LEU A 23 -7.94 8.70 -10.52
N TRP A 24 -8.55 8.21 -9.44
CA TRP A 24 -9.82 7.48 -9.47
C TRP A 24 -10.85 8.01 -8.45
N PRO A 25 -11.39 9.23 -8.65
CA PRO A 25 -12.31 9.83 -7.69
C PRO A 25 -13.59 9.00 -7.54
N GLY A 26 -13.88 8.55 -6.31
CA GLY A 26 -15.10 7.80 -5.97
C GLY A 26 -15.11 6.32 -6.35
N ASP A 27 -14.11 5.86 -7.12
CA ASP A 27 -14.04 4.48 -7.62
C ASP A 27 -12.89 3.67 -6.99
N VAL A 28 -12.21 4.21 -5.98
CA VAL A 28 -11.07 3.56 -5.31
C VAL A 28 -11.24 3.47 -3.79
N GLU A 29 -10.95 2.29 -3.24
CA GLU A 29 -10.68 2.06 -1.83
C GLU A 29 -9.16 1.89 -1.68
N VAL A 30 -8.56 2.64 -0.76
CA VAL A 30 -7.12 2.56 -0.46
C VAL A 30 -6.93 1.97 0.93
N ILE A 31 -6.22 0.83 0.99
CA ILE A 31 -5.73 0.21 2.23
C ILE A 31 -4.22 0.43 2.36
N GLU A 32 -3.74 0.51 3.58
CA GLU A 32 -2.37 0.94 3.88
C GLU A 32 -1.66 -0.04 4.81
N ALA A 33 -0.39 -0.30 4.52
CA ALA A 33 0.54 -1.01 5.39
C ALA A 33 1.75 -0.12 5.71
N SER A 34 2.31 -0.28 6.91
CA SER A 34 3.49 0.50 7.36
C SER A 34 4.78 -0.33 7.47
N ASP A 35 4.67 -1.64 7.32
CA ASP A 35 5.79 -2.58 7.28
C ASP A 35 5.46 -3.79 6.40
N GLY A 36 6.47 -4.60 6.06
CA GLY A 36 6.29 -5.69 5.11
C GLY A 36 5.47 -6.87 5.64
N GLU A 37 5.45 -7.10 6.96
CA GLU A 37 4.63 -8.17 7.55
C GLU A 37 3.14 -7.81 7.47
N ASP A 38 2.81 -6.57 7.81
CA ASP A 38 1.47 -6.00 7.66
C ASP A 38 1.02 -5.99 6.19
N ALA A 39 1.93 -5.67 5.26
CA ALA A 39 1.66 -5.72 3.82
C ALA A 39 1.31 -7.14 3.33
N ILE A 40 2.05 -8.16 3.77
CA ILE A 40 1.77 -9.58 3.43
C ILE A 40 0.41 -10.01 4.01
N ASN A 41 0.14 -9.66 5.27
CA ASN A 41 -1.12 -10.01 5.93
C ASN A 41 -2.31 -9.37 5.19
N LEU A 42 -2.25 -8.06 4.92
CA LEU A 42 -3.30 -7.36 4.19
C LEU A 42 -3.46 -7.88 2.76
N ALA A 43 -2.37 -8.18 2.05
CA ALA A 43 -2.44 -8.76 0.71
C ALA A 43 -3.13 -10.13 0.72
N THR A 44 -2.86 -10.95 1.73
CA THR A 44 -3.46 -12.27 1.89
C THR A 44 -4.95 -12.19 2.26
N GLU A 45 -5.33 -11.26 3.14
CA GLU A 45 -6.71 -11.14 3.63
C GLU A 45 -7.64 -10.41 2.66
N ARG A 46 -7.10 -9.41 1.95
CA ARG A 46 -7.91 -8.49 1.13
C ARG A 46 -7.75 -8.73 -0.37
N GLU A 47 -6.78 -9.52 -0.79
CA GLU A 47 -6.46 -9.87 -2.18
C GLU A 47 -6.51 -8.64 -3.13
N PRO A 48 -5.77 -7.56 -2.83
CA PRO A 48 -5.77 -6.35 -3.66
C PRO A 48 -5.16 -6.65 -5.04
N LEU A 49 -5.84 -6.21 -6.10
CA LEU A 49 -5.36 -6.38 -7.48
C LEU A 49 -4.30 -5.34 -7.90
N HIS A 50 -4.12 -4.28 -7.11
CA HIS A 50 -3.19 -3.19 -7.38
C HIS A 50 -2.42 -2.86 -6.11
N VAL A 51 -1.10 -2.76 -6.23
CA VAL A 51 -0.20 -2.53 -5.09
C VAL A 51 0.82 -1.46 -5.45
N VAL A 52 1.00 -0.49 -4.56
CA VAL A 52 2.15 0.41 -4.51
C VAL A 52 3.02 -0.06 -3.35
N LEU A 53 4.24 -0.47 -3.63
CA LEU A 53 5.13 -1.13 -2.68
C LEU A 53 6.44 -0.36 -2.57
N ASP A 54 6.77 0.10 -1.38
CA ASP A 54 8.10 0.58 -1.04
C ASP A 54 9.09 -0.60 -0.97
N LEU A 55 10.29 -0.38 -1.47
CA LEU A 55 11.38 -1.34 -1.41
C LEU A 55 11.99 -1.41 -0.01
N GLN A 56 11.97 -0.32 0.76
CA GLN A 56 12.71 -0.17 2.02
C GLN A 56 11.78 -0.10 3.25
N MET A 57 11.15 -1.23 3.59
CA MET A 57 10.28 -1.33 4.76
C MET A 57 10.89 -2.14 5.92
N PRO A 58 10.46 -1.90 7.18
CA PRO A 58 10.78 -2.78 8.31
C PRO A 58 10.15 -4.17 8.17
N LYS A 59 10.69 -5.14 8.93
CA LYS A 59 10.24 -6.54 9.06
C LYS A 59 10.33 -7.42 7.80
N ALA A 60 9.97 -6.89 6.65
CA ALA A 60 10.25 -7.42 5.32
C ALA A 60 10.36 -6.27 4.31
N THR A 61 11.31 -6.37 3.40
CA THR A 61 11.53 -5.41 2.32
C THR A 61 10.58 -5.68 1.15
N GLY A 62 10.35 -4.69 0.29
CA GLY A 62 9.53 -4.89 -0.92
C GLY A 62 10.13 -5.83 -1.97
N ILE A 63 11.32 -6.38 -1.71
CA ILE A 63 11.94 -7.46 -2.53
C ILE A 63 11.55 -8.84 -1.98
N GLU A 64 11.30 -8.94 -0.67
CA GLU A 64 10.95 -10.18 0.02
C GLU A 64 9.44 -10.45 0.01
N VAL A 65 8.64 -9.41 -0.17
CA VAL A 65 7.18 -9.43 -0.36
C VAL A 65 6.85 -9.71 -1.82
#